data_AF-X6MBR3-F1
#
_entry.id   AF-X6MBR3-F1
#
_cell.length_a   1.000
_cell.length_b   1.000
_cell.length_c   1.000
_cell.angle_alpha   90.00
_cell.angle_beta   90.00
_cell.angle_gamma   90.00
#
_symmetry.space_group_name_H-M   'P 1'
#
loop_
_entity.id
_entity.type
_entity.pdbx_description
1 polymer ?
#
loop_
_entity_poly.entity_id
_entity_poly.type
_entity_poly.pdbx_seq_one_letter_code
_entity_poly.pdbx_strand_id
1 'polypeptide(L)'
;LQEKNLKDRGRAVKRIIKMGEHFRITRNFNSLCAVFSALNSAAVHRLKLAWEVNFKYFLFYYYYYFPEKQKQQFEQFKIVFSRDFNHRNLRQLFRNAAAPSIPHIGIFLQDLVFIDDGHENTKEVENLGGRKMVNFSKSQRMADRIKNIQMYQQHPYTEIQENEVVQRILLEEFSKLKEITEDQIWDMSTEVKRADERDKARIF
;
A
#
# COMPACT_ATOMS: atom_id res chain seq x y z
N LEU A 1 3.46 -14.92 -6.63
CA LEU A 1 4.64 -15.60 -7.20
C LEU A 1 4.59 -17.13 -7.09
N GLN A 2 3.83 -17.69 -6.14
CA GLN A 2 3.69 -19.14 -5.96
C GLN A 2 2.71 -19.84 -6.94
N GLU A 3 1.87 -19.07 -7.64
CA GLU A 3 0.92 -19.62 -8.62
C GLU A 3 1.65 -20.28 -9.80
N LYS A 4 1.26 -21.51 -10.14
CA LYS A 4 2.02 -22.40 -11.03
C LYS A 4 1.98 -21.98 -12.50
N ASN A 5 0.84 -21.54 -12.99
CA ASN A 5 0.62 -21.21 -14.40
C ASN A 5 0.22 -19.75 -14.59
N LEU A 6 0.39 -19.26 -15.82
CA LEU A 6 0.14 -17.87 -16.19
C LEU A 6 -1.32 -17.44 -15.92
N LYS A 7 -2.27 -18.34 -16.14
CA LYS A 7 -3.70 -18.13 -15.87
C LYS A 7 -3.96 -17.81 -14.40
N ASP A 8 -3.40 -18.61 -13.51
CA ASP A 8 -3.61 -18.50 -12.07
C ASP A 8 -2.94 -17.25 -11.51
N ARG A 9 -1.77 -16.90 -12.04
CA ARG A 9 -1.12 -15.61 -11.76
C ARG A 9 -2.01 -14.42 -12.12
N GLY A 10 -2.60 -14.40 -13.32
CA GLY A 10 -3.55 -13.35 -13.72
C GLY A 10 -4.79 -13.30 -12.81
N ARG A 11 -5.31 -14.46 -12.39
CA ARG A 11 -6.42 -14.54 -11.41
C ARG A 11 -6.01 -13.97 -10.05
N ALA A 12 -4.79 -14.25 -9.58
CA ALA A 12 -4.27 -13.73 -8.33
C ALA A 12 -4.14 -12.20 -8.34
N VAL A 13 -3.54 -11.62 -9.40
CA VAL A 13 -3.45 -10.15 -9.57
C VAL A 13 -4.84 -9.51 -9.52
N LYS A 14 -5.82 -10.07 -10.25
CA LYS A 14 -7.21 -9.60 -10.23
C LYS A 14 -7.83 -9.65 -8.83
N ARG A 15 -7.61 -10.73 -8.08
CA ARG A 15 -8.11 -10.88 -6.70
C ARG A 15 -7.49 -9.84 -5.76
N ILE A 16 -6.19 -9.60 -5.87
CA ILE A 16 -5.46 -8.62 -5.05
C ILE A 16 -5.96 -7.19 -5.32
N ILE A 17 -6.20 -6.82 -6.57
CA ILE A 17 -6.77 -5.49 -6.90
C ILE A 17 -8.18 -5.33 -6.33
N LYS A 18 -9.03 -6.37 -6.41
CA LYS A 18 -10.35 -6.35 -5.79
C LYS A 18 -10.26 -6.16 -4.27
N MET A 19 -9.32 -6.84 -3.62
CA MET A 19 -9.05 -6.66 -2.19
C MET A 19 -8.63 -5.22 -1.87
N GLY A 20 -7.74 -4.63 -2.68
CA GLY A 20 -7.39 -3.21 -2.59
C GLY A 20 -8.63 -2.31 -2.69
N GLU A 21 -9.53 -2.58 -3.63
CA GLU A 21 -10.75 -1.78 -3.77
C GLU A 21 -11.64 -1.88 -2.52
N HIS A 22 -11.75 -3.06 -1.91
CA HIS A 22 -12.46 -3.20 -0.64
C HIS A 22 -11.82 -2.33 0.45
N PHE A 23 -10.48 -2.32 0.56
CA PHE A 23 -9.79 -1.41 1.48
C PHE A 23 -10.02 0.07 1.17
N ARG A 24 -10.12 0.45 -0.12
CA ARG A 24 -10.44 1.83 -0.50
C ARG A 24 -11.84 2.23 -0.06
N ILE A 25 -12.83 1.36 -0.30
CA ILE A 25 -14.24 1.60 0.06
C ILE A 25 -14.39 1.67 1.59
N THR A 26 -13.73 0.78 2.33
CA THR A 26 -13.74 0.80 3.80
C THR A 26 -12.79 1.84 4.40
N ARG A 27 -12.12 2.67 3.59
CA ARG A 27 -11.16 3.69 4.05
C ARG A 27 -10.01 3.12 4.89
N ASN A 28 -9.63 1.87 4.64
CA ASN A 28 -8.41 1.27 5.18
C ASN A 28 -7.22 1.58 4.26
N PHE A 29 -6.79 2.84 4.28
CA PHE A 29 -5.73 3.34 3.39
C PHE A 29 -4.36 2.74 3.70
N ASN A 30 -4.12 2.29 4.94
CA ASN A 30 -2.88 1.59 5.27
C ASN A 30 -2.76 0.25 4.54
N SER A 31 -3.82 -0.57 4.56
CA SER A 31 -3.82 -1.87 3.87
C SER A 31 -3.88 -1.71 2.35
N LEU A 32 -4.60 -0.70 1.87
CA LEU A 32 -4.58 -0.34 0.45
C LEU A 32 -3.17 0.07 -0.01
N CYS A 33 -2.42 0.82 0.81
CA CYS A 33 -1.02 1.16 0.52
C CYS A 33 -0.16 -0.11 0.40
N ALA A 34 -0.33 -1.07 1.32
CA ALA A 34 0.38 -2.36 1.25
C ALA A 34 0.07 -3.12 -0.07
N VAL A 35 -1.20 -3.17 -0.49
CA VAL A 35 -1.60 -3.76 -1.78
C VAL A 35 -0.96 -3.02 -2.95
N PHE A 36 -1.03 -1.68 -2.96
CA PHE A 36 -0.45 -0.87 -4.02
C PHE A 36 1.07 -1.06 -4.12
N SER A 37 1.78 -1.00 -2.99
CA SER A 37 3.23 -1.20 -2.93
C SER A 37 3.63 -2.61 -3.36
N ALA A 38 2.89 -3.65 -2.97
CA ALA A 38 3.17 -5.02 -3.40
C ALA A 38 3.02 -5.18 -4.93
N LEU A 39 1.94 -4.64 -5.51
CA LEU A 39 1.69 -4.67 -6.95
C LEU A 39 2.68 -3.82 -7.75
N ASN A 40 3.12 -2.68 -7.18
CA ASN A 40 4.08 -1.77 -7.79
C ASN A 40 5.55 -2.14 -7.49
N SER A 41 5.80 -3.19 -6.71
CA SER A 41 7.15 -3.70 -6.46
C SER A 41 7.81 -4.14 -7.77
N ALA A 42 9.13 -3.99 -7.87
CA ALA A 42 9.85 -4.35 -9.09
C ALA A 42 9.63 -5.82 -9.50
N ALA A 43 9.55 -6.72 -8.52
CA ALA A 43 9.31 -8.14 -8.71
C ALA A 43 7.91 -8.45 -9.30
N VAL A 44 6.87 -7.69 -8.95
CA VAL A 44 5.51 -7.94 -9.46
C VAL A 44 5.22 -7.11 -10.71
N HIS A 45 5.64 -5.85 -10.75
CA HIS A 45 5.38 -4.91 -11.84
C HIS A 45 5.98 -5.36 -13.18
N ARG A 46 7.09 -6.11 -13.16
CA ARG A 46 7.76 -6.64 -14.37
C ARG A 46 7.04 -7.80 -15.04
N LEU A 47 6.09 -8.46 -14.36
CA LEU A 47 5.40 -9.65 -14.86
C LEU A 47 4.28 -9.31 -15.86
N LYS A 48 4.61 -8.59 -16.94
CA LYS A 48 3.63 -7.99 -17.87
C LYS A 48 2.61 -8.98 -18.41
N LEU A 49 3.03 -10.21 -18.70
CA LEU A 49 2.13 -11.27 -19.17
C LEU A 49 1.02 -11.55 -18.14
N ALA A 50 1.33 -11.68 -16.85
CA ALA A 50 0.32 -11.90 -15.82
C ALA A 50 -0.66 -10.72 -15.65
N TRP A 51 -0.22 -9.48 -15.92
CA TRP A 51 -1.07 -8.29 -15.92
C TRP A 51 -1.98 -8.18 -17.14
N GLU A 52 -1.57 -8.76 -18.27
CA GLU A 52 -2.26 -8.69 -19.55
C GLU A 52 -3.16 -9.91 -19.80
N VAL A 53 -2.89 -11.03 -19.11
CA VAL A 53 -3.66 -12.27 -19.27
C VAL A 53 -5.08 -12.10 -18.79
N ASN A 54 -6.01 -12.14 -19.74
CA ASN A 54 -7.42 -12.37 -19.48
C ASN A 54 -8.04 -13.32 -20.48
N PHE A 55 -8.93 -14.14 -19.93
CA PHE A 55 -9.63 -15.21 -20.62
C PHE A 55 -10.77 -14.64 -21.44
N LYS A 56 -10.58 -14.59 -22.76
CA LYS A 56 -11.69 -14.68 -23.71
C LYS A 56 -11.36 -15.80 -24.71
N TYR A 57 -11.88 -17.00 -24.45
CA TYR A 57 -12.25 -17.88 -25.56
C TYR A 57 -13.59 -17.28 -26.07
N PHE A 58 -13.79 -16.92 -27.33
CA PHE A 58 -13.51 -17.65 -28.55
C PHE A 58 -13.54 -16.67 -29.76
N LEU A 59 -12.67 -16.96 -30.74
CA LEU A 59 -12.60 -16.48 -32.13
C LEU A 59 -12.36 -14.99 -32.44
N PHE A 60 -11.25 -14.79 -33.15
CA PHE A 60 -10.91 -13.69 -34.05
C PHE A 60 -10.66 -12.31 -33.42
N TYR A 61 -9.43 -11.84 -33.62
CA TYR A 61 -8.81 -10.58 -33.19
C TYR A 61 -8.30 -10.52 -31.74
N TYR A 62 -7.04 -10.93 -31.60
CA TYR A 62 -6.21 -10.85 -30.40
C TYR A 62 -6.01 -9.40 -29.94
N TYR A 63 -6.59 -9.02 -28.79
CA TYR A 63 -6.01 -8.02 -27.90
C TYR A 63 -6.23 -8.44 -26.43
N TYR A 64 -5.12 -8.53 -25.70
CA TYR A 64 -5.03 -8.86 -24.28
C TYR A 64 -5.88 -7.87 -23.45
N TYR A 65 -6.91 -8.32 -22.75
CA TYR A 65 -7.84 -7.41 -22.06
C TYR A 65 -7.97 -7.70 -20.56
N PHE A 66 -7.07 -7.13 -19.75
CA PHE A 66 -7.33 -6.99 -18.32
C PHE A 66 -8.73 -6.38 -18.11
N PRO A 67 -9.61 -6.92 -17.24
CA PRO A 67 -10.98 -6.45 -17.19
C PRO A 67 -10.91 -4.97 -16.84
N GLU A 68 -11.50 -4.13 -17.68
CA GLU A 68 -11.30 -2.67 -17.66
C GLU A 68 -11.50 -2.09 -16.27
N LYS A 69 -12.47 -2.64 -15.52
CA LYS A 69 -12.74 -2.32 -14.13
C LYS A 69 -11.52 -2.44 -13.22
N GLN A 70 -10.78 -3.55 -13.24
CA GLN A 70 -9.61 -3.71 -12.35
C GLN A 70 -8.44 -2.82 -12.79
N LYS A 71 -8.30 -2.58 -14.10
CA LYS A 71 -7.31 -1.62 -14.61
C LYS A 71 -7.61 -0.22 -14.07
N GLN A 72 -8.85 0.24 -14.22
CA GLN A 72 -9.31 1.52 -13.70
C GLN A 72 -9.13 1.62 -12.19
N GLN A 73 -9.49 0.57 -11.42
CA GLN A 73 -9.26 0.52 -9.97
C GLN A 73 -7.78 0.71 -9.62
N PHE A 74 -6.87 0.03 -10.33
CA PHE A 74 -5.43 0.18 -10.08
C PHE A 74 -4.89 1.56 -10.48
N GLU A 75 -5.38 2.15 -11.57
CA GLU A 75 -5.03 3.55 -11.92
C GLU A 75 -5.52 4.54 -10.84
N GLN A 76 -6.69 4.32 -10.25
CA GLN A 76 -7.15 5.11 -9.10
C GLN A 76 -6.21 4.98 -7.90
N PHE A 77 -5.66 3.78 -7.65
CA PHE A 77 -4.66 3.60 -6.58
C PHE A 77 -3.40 4.42 -6.88
N LYS A 78 -2.90 4.44 -8.11
CA LYS A 78 -1.74 5.27 -8.49
C LYS A 78 -1.98 6.75 -8.26
N ILE A 79 -3.18 7.25 -8.58
CA ILE A 79 -3.54 8.66 -8.34
C ILE A 79 -3.50 8.96 -6.83
N VAL A 80 -4.11 8.10 -6.01
CA VAL A 80 -4.15 8.28 -4.55
C VAL A 80 -2.74 8.27 -3.95
N PHE A 81 -1.90 7.31 -4.34
CA PHE A 81 -0.55 7.12 -3.80
C PHE A 81 0.56 7.79 -4.61
N SER A 82 0.23 8.73 -5.50
CA SER A 82 1.25 9.54 -6.17
C SER A 82 2.14 10.22 -5.13
N ARG A 83 3.44 10.28 -5.41
CA ARG A 83 4.45 10.95 -4.57
C ARG A 83 4.52 12.45 -4.84
N ASP A 84 3.81 12.94 -5.87
CA ASP A 84 3.85 14.33 -6.28
C ASP A 84 3.47 15.27 -5.13
N PHE A 85 4.22 16.37 -5.04
CA PHE A 85 4.04 17.42 -4.03
C PHE A 85 3.91 16.85 -2.60
N ASN A 86 4.78 15.89 -2.24
CA ASN A 86 4.76 15.21 -0.94
C ASN A 86 3.40 14.54 -0.67
N HIS A 87 2.99 13.64 -1.55
CA HIS A 87 1.76 12.85 -1.40
C HIS A 87 0.49 13.70 -1.26
N ARG A 88 0.36 14.78 -2.05
CA ARG A 88 -0.76 15.74 -1.95
C ARG A 88 -2.13 15.06 -1.98
N ASN A 89 -2.33 14.11 -2.89
CA ASN A 89 -3.62 13.44 -3.06
C ASN A 89 -3.99 12.62 -1.82
N LEU A 90 -3.05 11.82 -1.29
CA LEU A 90 -3.24 11.04 -0.07
C LEU A 90 -3.51 11.95 1.14
N ARG A 91 -2.76 13.05 1.27
CA ARG A 91 -2.95 14.02 2.35
C ARG A 91 -4.32 14.70 2.28
N GLN A 92 -4.77 15.08 1.08
CA GLN A 92 -6.10 15.66 0.88
C GLN A 92 -7.21 14.63 1.19
N LEU A 93 -7.00 13.37 0.82
CA LEU A 93 -7.91 12.28 1.12
C LEU A 93 -8.08 12.10 2.63
N PHE A 94 -7.00 12.16 3.42
CA PHE A 94 -7.07 12.03 4.88
C PHE A 94 -7.84 13.18 5.54
N ARG A 95 -7.65 14.41 5.07
CA ARG A 95 -8.41 15.58 5.59
C ARG A 95 -9.92 15.44 5.39
N ASN A 96 -10.33 14.76 4.31
CA ASN A 96 -11.73 14.62 3.93
C ASN A 96 -12.32 13.24 4.29
N ALA A 97 -11.50 12.32 4.80
CA ALA A 97 -11.93 10.96 5.10
C ALA A 97 -12.83 10.95 6.34
N ALA A 98 -14.10 10.61 6.15
CA ALA A 98 -15.00 10.36 7.26
C ALA A 98 -14.59 9.10 8.06
N ALA A 99 -14.97 9.07 9.33
CA ALA A 99 -14.75 7.92 10.22
C ALA A 99 -15.77 6.78 9.95
N PRO A 100 -15.44 5.51 10.23
CA PRO A 100 -14.11 4.99 10.57
C PRO A 100 -13.15 4.97 9.36
N SER A 101 -11.86 5.16 9.62
CA SER A 101 -10.79 5.21 8.61
C SER A 101 -9.46 4.80 9.23
N ILE A 102 -8.66 4.01 8.51
CA ILE A 102 -7.28 3.64 8.91
C ILE A 102 -6.32 4.36 7.95
N PRO A 103 -5.73 5.49 8.36
CA PRO A 103 -4.85 6.23 7.48
C PRO A 103 -3.49 5.54 7.34
N HIS A 104 -2.78 5.79 6.24
CA HIS A 104 -1.44 5.25 6.05
C HIS A 104 -0.45 5.95 7.00
N ILE A 105 0.12 5.18 7.93
CA ILE A 105 0.93 5.71 9.03
C ILE A 105 2.20 6.41 8.55
N GLY A 106 2.75 5.99 7.40
CA GLY A 106 3.99 6.54 6.84
C GLY A 106 3.95 8.05 6.63
N ILE A 107 2.80 8.63 6.31
CA ILE A 107 2.64 10.09 6.15
C ILE A 107 2.84 10.84 7.47
N PHE A 108 2.33 10.30 8.57
CA PHE A 108 2.49 10.92 9.89
C PHE A 108 3.90 10.73 10.42
N LEU A 109 4.51 9.54 10.19
CA LEU A 109 5.89 9.29 10.58
C LEU A 109 6.86 10.20 9.82
N GLN A 110 6.65 10.41 8.52
CA GLN A 110 7.41 11.39 7.74
C GLN A 110 7.28 12.79 8.36
N ASP A 111 6.07 13.25 8.66
CA ASP A 111 5.86 14.56 9.28
C ASP A 111 6.56 14.68 10.64
N LEU A 112 6.54 13.63 11.46
CA LEU A 112 7.21 13.60 12.76
C LEU A 112 8.73 13.69 12.61
N VAL A 113 9.31 12.94 11.67
CA VAL A 113 10.75 13.00 11.36
C VAL A 113 11.13 14.39 10.84
N PHE A 114 10.34 14.98 9.92
CA PHE A 114 10.59 16.33 9.42
C PHE A 114 10.55 17.39 10.52
N ILE A 115 9.64 17.27 11.49
CA ILE A 115 9.59 18.17 12.66
C ILE A 115 10.81 17.94 13.54
N ASP A 116 11.19 16.68 13.76
CA ASP A 116 12.30 16.30 14.63
C ASP A 116 13.64 16.81 14.12
N ASP A 117 13.94 16.54 12.85
CA ASP A 117 15.19 16.93 12.18
C ASP A 117 15.25 18.44 11.92
N GLY A 118 14.09 19.08 11.67
CA GLY A 118 14.02 20.50 11.32
C GLY A 118 14.10 21.47 12.50
N HIS A 119 14.02 20.99 13.74
CA HIS A 119 13.99 21.85 14.93
C HIS A 119 14.83 21.26 16.07
N GLU A 120 15.67 22.08 16.70
CA GLU A 120 16.39 21.66 17.91
C GLU A 120 15.44 21.43 19.08
N ASN A 121 15.78 20.45 19.94
CA ASN A 121 15.05 20.14 21.17
C ASN A 121 15.08 21.29 22.18
N THR A 122 16.12 22.11 22.12
CA THR A 122 16.27 23.31 22.94
C THR A 122 16.60 24.49 22.06
N LYS A 123 16.18 25.69 22.44
CA LYS A 123 16.57 26.94 21.80
C LYS A 123 17.15 27.89 22.82
N GLU A 124 18.12 28.68 22.40
CA GLU A 124 18.63 29.79 23.18
C GLU A 124 17.56 30.87 23.30
N VAL A 125 17.46 31.50 24.48
CA VAL A 125 16.52 32.60 24.70
C VAL A 125 17.32 33.87 24.93
N GLU A 126 17.18 34.83 24.01
CA GLU A 126 17.95 36.08 23.95
C GLU A 126 17.92 36.85 25.29
N ASN A 127 16.81 36.78 26.03
CA ASN A 127 16.61 37.50 27.29
C ASN A 127 17.02 36.70 28.56
N LEU A 128 17.70 35.57 28.41
CA LEU A 128 18.09 34.68 29.52
C LEU A 128 19.60 34.37 29.54
N GLY A 129 20.43 35.26 28.98
CA GLY A 129 21.89 35.15 29.05
C GLY A 129 22.44 33.88 28.40
N GLY A 130 21.87 33.50 27.26
CA GLY A 130 22.30 32.33 26.49
C GLY A 130 21.89 30.97 27.06
N ARG A 131 20.99 30.93 28.04
CA ARG A 131 20.43 29.66 28.52
C ARG A 131 19.61 28.99 27.42
N LYS A 132 19.90 27.70 27.19
CA LYS A 132 19.09 26.82 26.36
C LYS A 132 17.85 26.35 27.13
N MET A 133 16.67 26.60 26.57
CA MET A 133 15.39 26.13 27.11
C MET A 133 14.72 25.17 26.14
N VAL A 134 13.81 24.33 26.65
CA VAL A 134 13.03 23.41 25.81
C VAL A 134 12.30 24.19 24.71
N ASN A 135 12.39 23.67 23.49
CA ASN A 135 11.69 24.23 22.35
C ASN A 135 10.22 23.78 22.34
N PHE A 136 9.38 24.48 23.11
CA PHE A 136 7.94 24.18 23.17
C PHE A 136 7.24 24.21 21.82
N SER A 137 7.72 25.00 20.85
CA SER A 137 7.14 25.02 19.51
C SER A 137 7.33 23.68 18.79
N LYS A 138 8.51 23.05 18.93
CA LYS A 138 8.76 21.69 18.43
C LYS A 138 7.81 20.70 19.10
N SER A 139 7.77 20.70 20.43
CA SER A 139 6.91 19.79 21.20
C SER A 139 5.43 19.92 20.82
N GLN A 140 4.94 21.15 20.64
CA GLN A 140 3.56 21.41 20.22
C GLN A 140 3.28 20.86 18.81
N ARG A 141 4.18 21.10 17.84
CA ARG A 141 4.03 20.57 16.47
C ARG A 141 3.99 19.04 16.45
N MET A 142 4.84 18.38 17.24
CA MET A 142 4.81 16.91 17.37
C MET A 142 3.51 16.44 18.01
N ALA A 143 3.08 17.08 19.10
CA ALA A 143 1.83 16.75 19.78
C ALA A 143 0.61 16.89 18.85
N ASP A 144 0.56 17.93 18.02
CA ASP A 144 -0.53 18.13 17.06
C ASP A 144 -0.58 17.00 16.01
N ARG A 145 0.58 16.51 15.54
CA ARG A 145 0.63 15.35 14.64
C ARG A 145 0.16 14.07 15.30
N ILE A 146 0.53 13.84 16.56
CA ILE A 146 0.08 12.66 17.33
C ILE A 146 -1.43 12.73 17.58
N LYS A 147 -1.97 13.90 17.96
CA LYS A 147 -3.41 14.09 18.16
C LYS A 147 -4.22 13.79 16.89
N ASN A 148 -3.71 14.19 15.73
CA ASN A 148 -4.35 13.85 14.45
C ASN A 148 -4.44 12.33 14.23
N ILE A 149 -3.40 11.56 14.61
CA ILE A 149 -3.44 10.09 14.53
C ILE A 149 -4.49 9.53 15.49
N GLN A 150 -4.51 10.02 16.73
CA GLN A 150 -5.46 9.57 17.77
C GLN A 150 -6.92 9.80 17.37
N MET A 151 -7.23 10.86 16.61
CA MET A 151 -8.58 11.12 16.10
C MET A 151 -9.11 9.96 15.23
N TYR A 152 -8.26 9.30 14.44
CA TYR A 152 -8.66 8.14 13.63
C TYR A 152 -8.93 6.87 14.44
N GLN A 153 -8.53 6.84 15.72
CA GLN A 153 -8.73 5.69 16.61
C GLN A 153 -10.03 5.78 17.42
N GLN A 154 -10.76 6.90 17.32
CA GLN A 154 -11.96 7.16 18.14
C GLN A 154 -13.21 6.39 17.68
N HIS A 155 -13.23 5.91 16.42
CA HIS A 155 -14.42 5.29 15.83
C HIS A 155 -14.07 3.88 15.32
N PRO A 156 -14.64 2.81 15.90
CA PRO A 156 -14.41 1.45 15.44
C PRO A 156 -15.16 1.15 14.14
N TYR A 157 -14.75 0.08 13.46
CA TYR A 157 -15.49 -0.49 12.33
C TYR A 157 -16.65 -1.36 12.83
N THR A 158 -17.88 -0.82 12.86
CA THR A 158 -19.07 -1.54 13.36
C THR A 158 -19.66 -2.52 12.35
N GLU A 159 -19.44 -2.30 11.05
CA GLU A 159 -19.97 -3.16 9.98
C GLU A 159 -19.10 -4.39 9.70
N ILE A 160 -17.89 -4.45 10.26
CA ILE A 160 -16.96 -5.57 10.08
C ILE A 160 -17.08 -6.50 11.28
N GLN A 161 -17.55 -7.72 11.03
CA GLN A 161 -17.63 -8.75 12.06
C GLN A 161 -16.30 -9.47 12.21
N GLU A 162 -15.88 -9.68 13.45
CA GLU A 162 -14.67 -10.45 13.75
C GLU A 162 -14.87 -11.93 13.40
N ASN A 163 -13.81 -12.53 12.85
CA ASN A 163 -13.78 -13.96 12.58
C ASN A 163 -12.42 -14.50 13.04
N GLU A 164 -12.40 -15.06 14.25
CA GLU A 164 -11.19 -15.55 14.90
C GLU A 164 -10.46 -16.62 14.09
N VAL A 165 -11.19 -17.48 13.38
CA VAL A 165 -10.60 -18.54 12.55
C VAL A 165 -9.83 -17.91 11.39
N VAL A 166 -10.43 -16.96 10.69
CA VAL A 166 -9.78 -16.25 9.58
C VAL A 166 -8.59 -15.43 10.09
N GLN A 167 -8.74 -14.71 11.20
CA GLN A 167 -7.65 -13.93 11.78
C GLN A 167 -6.45 -14.83 12.14
N ARG A 168 -6.69 -15.98 12.78
CA ARG A 168 -5.65 -16.94 13.14
C ARG A 168 -4.90 -17.45 11.92
N ILE A 169 -5.63 -17.90 10.89
CA ILE A 169 -5.03 -18.37 9.63
C ILE A 169 -4.18 -17.28 9.00
N LEU A 170 -4.67 -16.04 8.94
CA LEU A 170 -3.91 -14.92 8.36
C LEU A 170 -2.63 -14.63 9.15
N LEU A 171 -2.69 -14.61 10.49
CA LEU A 171 -1.52 -14.38 11.33
C LEU A 171 -0.48 -15.49 11.20
N GLU A 172 -0.91 -16.74 11.12
CA GLU A 172 -0.03 -17.89 10.86
C GLU A 172 0.63 -17.76 9.48
N GLU A 173 -0.11 -17.43 8.42
CA GLU A 173 0.46 -17.23 7.09
C GLU A 173 1.45 -16.05 7.04
N PHE A 174 1.15 -14.93 7.71
CA PHE A 174 2.07 -13.80 7.79
C PHE A 174 3.36 -14.16 8.54
N SER A 175 3.26 -15.00 9.57
CA SER A 175 4.45 -15.45 10.32
C SER A 175 5.42 -16.25 9.45
N LYS A 176 4.89 -17.09 8.54
CA LYS A 176 5.70 -17.89 7.60
C LYS A 176 6.48 -17.03 6.60
N LEU A 177 6.00 -15.83 6.34
CA LEU A 177 6.57 -14.90 5.36
C LEU A 177 7.50 -13.87 6.00
N LYS A 178 7.73 -13.91 7.32
CA LYS A 178 8.51 -12.87 8.03
C LYS A 178 9.98 -12.82 7.62
N GLU A 179 10.53 -13.93 7.17
CA GLU A 179 11.96 -14.08 6.85
C GLU A 179 12.26 -13.98 5.34
N ILE A 180 11.25 -13.77 4.50
CA ILE A 180 11.47 -13.67 3.06
C ILE A 180 12.18 -12.36 2.70
N THR A 181 13.30 -12.46 1.99
CA THR A 181 14.09 -11.29 1.59
C THR A 181 13.66 -10.74 0.23
N GLU A 182 14.02 -9.49 -0.07
CA GLU A 182 13.75 -8.89 -1.39
C GLU A 182 14.44 -9.66 -2.52
N ASP A 183 15.66 -10.15 -2.30
CA ASP A 183 16.41 -10.97 -3.26
C ASP A 183 15.68 -12.29 -3.55
N GLN A 184 15.18 -12.97 -2.52
CA GLN A 184 14.37 -14.18 -2.69
C GLN A 184 13.10 -13.91 -3.50
N ILE A 185 12.40 -12.81 -3.22
CA ILE A 185 11.21 -12.39 -3.99
C ILE A 185 11.58 -12.10 -5.45
N TRP A 186 12.74 -11.48 -5.69
CA TRP A 186 13.25 -11.17 -7.02
C TRP A 186 13.60 -12.42 -7.82
N ASP A 187 14.24 -13.39 -7.19
CA ASP A 187 14.59 -14.68 -7.80
C ASP A 187 13.33 -15.46 -8.17
N MET A 188 12.37 -15.56 -7.24
CA MET A 188 11.05 -16.15 -7.51
C MET A 188 10.36 -15.45 -8.70
N SER A 189 10.40 -14.12 -8.77
CA SER A 189 9.86 -13.36 -9.91
C SER A 189 10.58 -13.67 -11.23
N THR A 190 11.89 -13.88 -11.18
CA THR A 190 12.69 -14.22 -12.36
C THR A 190 12.33 -15.60 -12.92
N GLU A 191 12.14 -16.58 -12.06
CA GLU A 191 11.66 -17.90 -12.45
C GLU A 191 10.25 -17.84 -13.04
N VAL A 192 9.35 -17.12 -12.39
CA VAL A 192 7.97 -16.91 -12.85
C VAL A 192 7.93 -16.24 -14.22
N LYS A 193 8.74 -15.20 -14.44
CA LYS A 193 8.80 -14.51 -15.74
C LYS A 193 9.23 -15.46 -16.86
N ARG A 194 10.26 -16.28 -16.63
CA ARG A 194 10.71 -17.31 -17.58
C ARG A 194 9.61 -18.35 -17.84
N ALA A 195 8.85 -18.72 -16.81
CA ALA A 195 7.71 -19.63 -16.95
C ALA A 195 6.56 -19.00 -17.76
N ASP A 196 6.24 -17.72 -17.55
CA ASP A 196 5.24 -16.97 -18.32
C ASP A 196 5.57 -16.95 -19.83
N GLU A 197 6.83 -16.72 -20.18
CA GLU A 197 7.31 -16.70 -21.57
C GLU A 197 7.16 -18.08 -22.23
N ARG A 198 7.45 -19.16 -21.50
CA ARG A 198 7.22 -20.55 -21.97
C ARG A 198 5.73 -20.87 -22.13
N ASP A 199 4.89 -20.45 -21.18
CA ASP A 199 3.44 -20.65 -21.26
C ASP A 199 2.85 -19.93 -22.47
N LYS A 200 3.32 -18.70 -22.75
CA LYS A 200 2.93 -17.95 -23.95
C LYS A 200 3.32 -18.70 -25.22
N ALA A 201 4.55 -19.21 -25.31
CA ALA A 201 5.04 -19.94 -26.48
C ALA A 201 4.32 -21.28 -26.75
N ARG A 202 3.57 -21.82 -25.78
CA ARG A 202 2.74 -23.03 -25.97
C ARG A 202 1.33 -22.72 -26.48
N ILE A 203 0.90 -21.46 -26.40
CA ILE A 203 -0.43 -20.99 -26.80
C ILE A 203 -0.42 -20.51 -28.27
N PHE A 204 0.75 -20.14 -28.79
CA PHE A 204 1.01 -19.80 -30.20
C PHE A 204 1.72 -20.96 -30.90
#